data_AF-A0A973RXU5-F1
#
_entry.id   AF-A0A973RXU5-F1
#
_cell.length_a   1.000
_cell.length_b   1.000
_cell.length_c   1.000
_cell.angle_alpha   90.00
_cell.angle_beta   90.00
_cell.angle_gamma   90.00
#
_symmetry.space_group_name_H-M   'P 1'
#
loop_
_entity.id
_entity.type
_entity.pdbx_description
1 polymer ?
#
loop_
_entity_poly.entity_id
_entity_poly.type
_entity_poly.pdbx_seq_one_letter_code
_entity_poly.pdbx_strand_id
1 'polypeptide(L)'
;NPICACGTIDLWVGERDSARTSQMLLDWYSLSHIVHGLLFYAVLWLIARRWPVGSRFLIALSIETAWEMIENTPMVIDRYRATTAALGYTGDSVLNSMSDIAMMALGFWAARRLPVWAAVALVIILEVVPLFVIRDNLTLNIWTLLAPNPAVQAWQAAH
;
A
#
# COMPACT_ATOMS: atom_id res chain seq x y z
N ASN A 1 -6.68 -10.24 12.71
CA ASN A 1 -6.18 -11.58 13.12
C ASN A 1 -4.66 -11.57 13.12
N PRO A 2 -3.95 -12.29 14.03
CA PRO A 2 -2.48 -12.29 14.04
C PRO A 2 -1.85 -12.78 12.72
N ILE A 3 -2.48 -13.78 12.09
CA ILE A 3 -2.11 -14.37 10.80
C ILE A 3 -3.39 -14.62 9.97
N CYS A 4 -3.25 -15.04 8.71
CA CYS A 4 -4.36 -15.51 7.87
C CYS A 4 -5.27 -16.49 8.63
N ALA A 5 -6.58 -16.33 8.47
CA ALA A 5 -7.56 -17.25 9.04
C ALA A 5 -7.43 -18.69 8.50
N CYS A 6 -6.75 -18.85 7.35
CA CYS A 6 -6.41 -20.13 6.74
C CYS A 6 -5.32 -20.93 7.47
N GLY A 7 -4.64 -20.33 8.47
CA GLY A 7 -3.62 -21.01 9.28
C GLY A 7 -2.27 -21.22 8.60
N THR A 8 -2.06 -20.68 7.40
CA THR A 8 -0.81 -20.76 6.64
C THR A 8 -0.20 -19.37 6.46
N ILE A 9 1.13 -19.30 6.31
CA ILE A 9 1.85 -18.09 5.96
C ILE A 9 2.59 -18.33 4.66
N ASP A 10 2.28 -17.52 3.64
CA ASP A 10 3.02 -17.48 2.40
C ASP A 10 3.84 -16.19 2.31
N LEU A 11 4.91 -16.24 1.53
CA LEU A 11 5.74 -15.08 1.27
C LEU A 11 5.06 -14.07 0.34
N TRP A 12 4.29 -14.55 -0.64
CA TRP A 12 3.73 -13.73 -1.71
C TRP A 12 2.35 -14.23 -2.15
N VAL A 13 1.42 -13.30 -2.38
CA VAL A 13 0.13 -13.57 -3.04
C VAL A 13 0.05 -12.75 -4.32
N GLY A 14 -0.13 -13.44 -5.45
CA GLY A 14 -0.18 -12.81 -6.76
C GLY A 14 -1.59 -12.48 -7.24
N GLU A 15 -2.61 -13.09 -6.65
CA GLU A 15 -4.00 -12.82 -6.96
C GLU A 15 -4.46 -11.53 -6.29
N ARG A 16 -5.05 -10.60 -7.05
CA ARG A 16 -5.65 -9.38 -6.47
C ARG A 16 -6.93 -9.68 -5.70
N ASP A 17 -7.85 -10.41 -6.33
CA ASP A 17 -9.18 -10.70 -5.78
C ASP A 17 -9.18 -12.06 -5.07
N SER A 18 -8.53 -12.12 -3.92
CA SER A 18 -8.40 -13.34 -3.13
C SER A 18 -8.56 -13.06 -1.65
N ALA A 19 -9.17 -14.00 -0.92
CA ALA A 19 -9.22 -13.95 0.54
C ALA A 19 -7.83 -14.10 1.20
N ARG A 20 -6.78 -14.35 0.41
CA ARG A 20 -5.39 -14.42 0.87
C ARG A 20 -4.67 -13.08 0.72
N THR A 21 -5.15 -12.20 -0.14
CA THR A 21 -4.61 -10.85 -0.32
C THR A 21 -4.80 -10.08 0.97
N SER A 22 -3.79 -9.33 1.37
CA SER A 22 -3.66 -8.67 2.66
C SER A 22 -3.62 -9.61 3.88
N GLN A 23 -3.47 -10.92 3.69
CA GLN A 23 -3.35 -11.90 4.78
C GLN A 23 -1.95 -12.52 4.90
N MET A 24 -1.10 -12.33 3.90
CA MET A 24 0.24 -12.92 3.79
C MET A 24 1.32 -11.86 3.99
N LEU A 25 2.59 -12.25 3.90
CA LEU A 25 3.68 -11.31 4.08
C LEU A 25 3.67 -10.22 3.01
N LEU A 26 3.63 -10.59 1.74
CA LEU A 26 3.66 -9.63 0.64
C LEU A 26 2.55 -9.91 -0.36
N ASP A 27 2.06 -8.85 -0.97
CA ASP A 27 1.24 -8.88 -2.17
C ASP A 27 1.51 -7.64 -3.03
N TRP A 28 0.67 -7.43 -4.05
CA TRP A 28 0.82 -6.28 -4.94
C TRP A 28 0.67 -4.93 -4.24
N TYR A 29 -0.11 -4.85 -3.15
CA TYR A 29 -0.29 -3.61 -2.39
C TYR A 29 0.89 -3.32 -1.48
N SER A 30 1.68 -4.33 -1.07
CA SER A 30 2.99 -4.11 -0.42
C SER A 30 3.93 -3.21 -1.24
N LEU A 31 3.79 -3.18 -2.57
CA LEU A 31 4.54 -2.25 -3.43
C LEU A 31 4.07 -0.79 -3.26
N SER A 32 2.78 -0.57 -3.03
CA SER A 32 2.20 0.74 -2.72
C SER A 32 2.77 1.31 -1.40
N HIS A 33 3.04 0.47 -0.41
CA HIS A 33 3.67 0.91 0.83
C HIS A 33 5.12 1.36 0.61
N ILE A 34 5.87 0.74 -0.33
CA ILE A 34 7.17 1.31 -0.76
C ILE A 34 6.97 2.73 -1.32
N VAL A 35 5.92 2.94 -2.14
CA VAL A 35 5.58 4.26 -2.68
C VAL A 35 5.25 5.24 -1.54
N HIS A 36 4.48 4.86 -0.52
CA HIS A 36 4.29 5.67 0.69
C HIS A 36 5.62 6.10 1.30
N GLY A 37 6.54 5.16 1.49
CA GLY A 37 7.87 5.45 2.03
C GLY A 37 8.65 6.49 1.22
N LEU A 38 8.64 6.36 -0.11
CA LEU A 38 9.27 7.31 -1.04
C LEU A 38 8.63 8.71 -0.92
N LEU A 39 7.29 8.77 -0.92
CA LEU A 39 6.53 10.02 -0.84
C LEU A 39 6.67 10.71 0.53
N PHE A 40 6.57 9.96 1.63
CA PHE A 40 6.74 10.49 2.98
C PHE A 40 8.14 11.06 3.18
N TYR A 41 9.17 10.37 2.69
CA TYR A 41 10.53 10.92 2.72
C TYR A 41 10.61 12.24 1.95
N ALA A 42 10.08 12.29 0.72
CA ALA A 42 10.14 13.48 -0.12
C ALA A 42 9.42 14.67 0.52
N VAL A 43 8.20 14.46 1.04
CA VAL A 43 7.41 15.49 1.73
C VAL A 43 8.13 15.98 2.98
N LEU A 44 8.58 15.06 3.84
CA LEU A 44 9.28 15.43 5.09
C LEU A 44 10.66 16.04 4.83
N TRP A 45 11.31 15.70 3.73
CA TRP A 45 12.54 16.36 3.30
C TRP A 45 12.28 17.80 2.86
N LEU A 46 11.12 18.10 2.24
CA LEU A 46 10.74 19.46 1.85
C LEU A 46 10.36 20.31 3.08
N ILE A 47 9.48 19.81 3.94
CA ILE A 47 8.87 20.62 5.02
C ILE A 47 9.66 20.57 6.34
N ALA A 48 10.37 19.47 6.60
CA ALA A 48 11.12 19.23 7.84
C ALA A 48 12.61 18.98 7.57
N ARG A 49 13.18 19.63 6.54
CA ARG A 49 14.57 19.42 6.09
C ARG A 49 15.61 19.52 7.19
N ARG A 50 15.40 20.44 8.14
CA ARG A 50 16.32 20.71 9.27
C ARG A 50 16.24 19.66 10.38
N TRP A 51 15.22 18.80 10.37
CA TRP A 51 15.04 17.79 11.40
C TRP A 51 15.96 16.58 11.15
N PRO A 52 16.43 15.92 12.22
CA PRO A 52 17.16 14.67 12.11
C PRO A 52 16.37 13.66 11.26
N VAL A 53 17.08 12.87 10.45
CA VAL A 53 16.43 11.84 9.61
C VAL A 53 15.62 10.87 10.47
N GLY A 54 16.08 10.54 11.68
CA GLY A 54 15.35 9.69 12.62
C GLY A 54 13.98 10.26 13.00
N SER A 55 13.88 11.57 13.26
CA SER A 55 12.59 12.20 13.56
C SER A 55 11.63 12.17 12.37
N ARG A 56 12.14 12.39 11.15
CA ARG A 56 11.35 12.26 9.93
C ARG A 56 10.88 10.82 9.73
N PHE A 57 11.75 9.85 9.97
CA PHE A 57 11.39 8.43 9.90
C PHE A 57 10.32 8.06 10.92
N LEU A 58 10.42 8.53 12.16
CA LEU A 58 9.38 8.29 13.18
C LEU A 58 8.03 8.91 12.80
N ILE A 59 8.01 10.09 12.17
CA ILE A 59 6.77 10.68 11.68
C ILE A 59 6.18 9.82 10.55
N ALA A 60 6.99 9.43 9.57
CA ALA A 60 6.55 8.55 8.48
C ALA A 60 5.99 7.22 9.01
N LEU A 61 6.69 6.62 9.98
CA LEU A 61 6.25 5.40 10.65
C LEU A 61 4.91 5.58 11.37
N SER A 62 4.74 6.68 12.11
CA SER A 62 3.47 6.96 12.80
C SER A 62 2.32 7.18 11.83
N ILE A 63 2.56 7.85 10.70
CA ILE A 63 1.54 8.06 9.66
C ILE A 63 1.13 6.73 9.04
N GLU A 64 2.10 5.88 8.68
CA GLU A 64 1.82 4.57 8.09
C GLU A 64 1.06 3.67 9.06
N THR A 65 1.51 3.56 10.31
CA THR A 65 0.81 2.79 11.33
C THR A 65 -0.60 3.31 11.56
N ALA A 66 -0.80 4.64 11.53
CA ALA A 66 -2.14 5.21 11.65
C ALA A 66 -3.01 4.87 10.43
N TRP A 67 -2.44 4.86 9.22
CA TRP A 67 -3.12 4.43 8.01
C TRP A 67 -3.55 2.96 8.11
N GLU A 68 -2.64 2.04 8.44
CA GLU A 68 -2.94 0.61 8.65
C GLU A 68 -4.10 0.41 9.64
N MET A 69 -4.10 1.18 10.74
CA MET A 69 -5.20 1.11 11.71
C MET A 69 -6.54 1.61 11.14
N ILE A 70 -6.52 2.67 10.34
CA ILE A 70 -7.71 3.28 9.71
C ILE A 70 -8.26 2.37 8.60
N GLU A 71 -7.37 1.82 7.77
CA GLU A 71 -7.68 0.89 6.69
C GLU A 71 -8.43 -0.34 7.21
N ASN A 72 -8.02 -0.82 8.38
CA ASN A 72 -8.62 -1.96 9.06
C ASN A 72 -9.89 -1.64 9.88
N THR A 73 -10.45 -0.44 9.73
CA THR A 73 -11.76 -0.11 10.34
C THR A 73 -12.92 -0.61 9.47
N PRO A 74 -14.09 -0.93 10.06
CA PRO A 74 -15.27 -1.33 9.28
C PRO A 74 -15.65 -0.32 8.21
N MET A 75 -15.50 0.98 8.50
CA MET A 75 -15.81 2.06 7.56
C MET A 75 -14.98 1.95 6.27
N VAL A 76 -13.67 1.72 6.36
CA VAL A 76 -12.79 1.64 5.18
C VAL A 76 -12.93 0.29 4.49
N ILE A 77 -13.02 -0.80 5.25
CA ILE A 77 -13.25 -2.15 4.70
C ILE A 77 -14.56 -2.19 3.89
N ASP A 78 -15.66 -1.69 4.45
CA ASP A 78 -16.95 -1.66 3.75
C ASP A 78 -16.91 -0.74 2.52
N ARG A 79 -16.09 0.32 2.56
CA ARG A 79 -15.86 1.19 1.42
C ARG A 79 -15.16 0.47 0.26
N TYR A 80 -14.10 -0.29 0.53
CA TYR A 80 -13.43 -1.11 -0.48
C TYR A 80 -14.35 -2.22 -1.02
N ARG A 81 -15.14 -2.85 -0.16
CA ARG A 81 -16.10 -3.89 -0.58
C ARG A 81 -17.21 -3.33 -1.49
N ALA A 82 -17.60 -2.08 -1.28
CA ALA A 82 -18.61 -1.43 -2.09
C ALA A 82 -18.14 -1.13 -3.53
N THR A 83 -16.84 -1.20 -3.82
CA THR A 83 -16.27 -0.73 -5.09
C THR A 83 -15.79 -1.82 -6.05
N THR A 84 -16.27 -3.06 -5.91
CA THR A 84 -15.95 -4.22 -6.79
C THR A 84 -14.46 -4.66 -6.80
N ALA A 85 -13.52 -3.81 -6.40
CA ALA A 85 -12.08 -4.07 -6.38
C ALA A 85 -11.58 -4.95 -5.21
N ALA A 86 -12.49 -5.40 -4.32
CA ALA A 86 -12.10 -6.05 -3.07
C ALA A 86 -13.06 -7.20 -2.69
N LEU A 87 -13.43 -8.05 -3.65
CA LEU A 87 -14.27 -9.22 -3.41
C LEU A 87 -13.58 -10.18 -2.43
N GLY A 88 -14.08 -10.23 -1.19
CA GLY A 88 -13.52 -11.08 -0.13
C GLY A 88 -12.49 -10.40 0.77
N TYR A 89 -12.26 -9.09 0.62
CA TYR A 89 -11.43 -8.32 1.54
C TYR A 89 -12.11 -8.18 2.91
N THR A 90 -11.36 -8.52 3.95
CA THR A 90 -11.85 -8.50 5.35
C THR A 90 -10.98 -7.64 6.26
N GLY A 91 -10.20 -6.72 5.67
CA GLY A 91 -9.07 -6.12 6.36
C GLY A 91 -7.85 -7.05 6.36
N ASP A 92 -6.74 -6.50 6.79
CA ASP A 92 -5.43 -7.12 6.78
C ASP A 92 -5.21 -7.97 8.04
N SER A 93 -4.36 -8.97 7.89
CA SER A 93 -3.79 -9.63 9.06
C SER A 93 -2.74 -8.74 9.72
N VAL A 94 -2.50 -8.89 11.03
CA VAL A 94 -1.42 -8.17 11.73
C VAL A 94 -0.07 -8.47 11.06
N LEU A 95 0.15 -9.69 10.58
CA LEU A 95 1.35 -10.05 9.83
C LEU A 95 1.54 -9.19 8.58
N ASN A 96 0.47 -8.98 7.81
CA ASN A 96 0.49 -8.19 6.59
C ASN A 96 0.74 -6.72 6.89
N SER A 97 -0.05 -6.10 7.78
CA SER A 97 0.18 -4.71 8.21
C SER A 97 1.59 -4.45 8.73
N MET A 98 2.17 -5.40 9.48
CA MET A 98 3.55 -5.28 9.94
C MET A 98 4.55 -5.37 8.78
N SER A 99 4.26 -6.16 7.74
CA SER A 99 5.06 -6.21 6.53
C SER A 99 4.93 -4.92 5.72
N ASP A 100 3.73 -4.39 5.57
CA ASP A 100 3.45 -3.15 4.84
C ASP A 100 4.14 -1.94 5.48
N ILE A 101 4.10 -1.84 6.81
CA ILE A 101 4.91 -0.87 7.57
C ILE A 101 6.42 -1.05 7.29
N ALA A 102 6.91 -2.29 7.19
CA ALA A 102 8.31 -2.57 6.86
C ALA A 102 8.64 -2.19 5.40
N MET A 103 7.72 -2.37 4.46
CA MET A 103 7.85 -1.97 3.06
C MET A 103 7.86 -0.45 2.90
N MET A 104 7.04 0.27 3.68
CA MET A 104 7.13 1.73 3.81
C MET A 104 8.50 2.15 4.34
N ALA A 105 9.01 1.50 5.39
CA ALA A 105 10.33 1.81 5.93
C ALA A 105 11.45 1.57 4.90
N LEU A 106 11.34 0.51 4.09
CA LEU A 106 12.24 0.22 2.97
C LEU A 106 12.19 1.34 1.92
N GLY A 107 10.99 1.77 1.51
CA GLY A 107 10.79 2.88 0.59
C GLY A 107 11.41 4.19 1.11
N PHE A 108 11.18 4.53 2.38
CA PHE A 108 11.76 5.70 3.01
C PHE A 108 13.30 5.67 3.00
N TRP A 109 13.88 4.51 3.30
CA TRP A 109 15.32 4.32 3.26
C TRP A 109 15.87 4.40 1.83
N ALA A 110 15.16 3.84 0.85
CA ALA A 110 15.52 3.91 -0.56
C ALA A 110 15.52 5.36 -1.06
N ALA A 111 14.47 6.15 -0.79
CA ALA A 111 14.41 7.57 -1.16
C ALA A 111 15.57 8.40 -0.60
N ARG A 112 16.06 8.05 0.58
CA ARG A 112 17.24 8.71 1.17
C ARG A 112 18.54 8.43 0.40
N ARG A 113 18.66 7.27 -0.23
CA ARG A 113 19.89 6.79 -0.89
C ARG A 113 19.92 7.05 -2.38
N LEU A 114 18.75 7.03 -3.03
CA LEU A 114 18.63 7.18 -4.46
C LEU A 114 18.76 8.64 -4.90
N PRO A 115 19.36 8.92 -6.07
CA PRO A 115 19.21 10.22 -6.70
C PRO A 115 17.74 10.44 -7.10
N VAL A 116 17.31 11.71 -7.16
CA VAL A 116 15.90 12.07 -7.40
C VAL A 116 15.31 11.39 -8.63
N TRP A 117 16.04 11.35 -9.75
CA TRP A 117 15.56 10.70 -10.98
C TRP A 117 15.28 9.20 -10.79
N ALA A 118 16.09 8.50 -9.99
CA ALA A 118 15.93 7.07 -9.74
C ALA A 118 14.75 6.81 -8.79
N ALA A 119 14.54 7.67 -7.80
CA ALA A 119 13.36 7.61 -6.94
C ALA A 119 12.07 7.86 -7.74
N VAL A 120 12.07 8.84 -8.65
CA VAL A 120 10.94 9.12 -9.55
C VAL A 120 10.69 7.93 -10.48
N ALA A 121 11.74 7.37 -11.10
CA ALA A 121 11.62 6.20 -11.95
C ALA A 121 11.06 5.00 -11.18
N LEU A 122 11.48 4.80 -9.92
CA LEU A 122 10.98 3.74 -9.06
C LEU A 122 9.47 3.90 -8.77
N VAL A 123 9.01 5.11 -8.41
CA VAL A 123 7.57 5.37 -8.23
C VAL A 123 6.79 5.04 -9.51
N ILE A 124 7.28 5.49 -10.67
CA ILE A 124 6.61 5.19 -11.95
C ILE A 124 6.53 3.69 -12.19
N ILE A 125 7.61 2.94 -11.95
CA ILE A 125 7.61 1.48 -12.12
C ILE A 125 6.63 0.82 -11.16
N LEU A 126 6.63 1.21 -9.88
CA LEU A 126 5.76 0.66 -8.85
C LEU A 126 4.28 1.01 -9.07
N GLU A 127 3.97 2.09 -9.80
CA GLU A 127 2.59 2.42 -10.18
C GLU A 127 2.16 1.75 -11.50
N VAL A 128 3.06 1.67 -12.49
CA VAL A 128 2.73 1.19 -13.83
C VAL A 128 2.68 -0.33 -13.91
N VAL A 129 3.59 -1.03 -13.21
CA VAL A 129 3.62 -2.50 -13.27
C VAL A 129 2.34 -3.10 -12.67
N PRO A 130 1.89 -2.76 -11.45
CA PRO A 130 0.63 -3.28 -10.91
C PRO A 130 -0.57 -2.88 -11.78
N LEU A 131 -0.57 -1.65 -12.32
CA LEU A 131 -1.64 -1.18 -13.21
C LEU A 131 -1.82 -2.10 -14.43
N PHE A 132 -0.75 -2.63 -15.00
CA PHE A 132 -0.87 -3.59 -16.11
C PHE A 132 -1.11 -5.03 -15.63
N VAL A 133 -0.49 -5.44 -14.52
CA VAL A 133 -0.51 -6.84 -14.08
C VAL A 133 -1.80 -7.20 -13.36
N ILE A 134 -2.30 -6.33 -12.49
CA ILE A 134 -3.52 -6.57 -11.68
C ILE A 134 -4.64 -5.57 -11.95
N ARG A 135 -4.46 -4.65 -12.91
CA ARG A 135 -5.40 -3.56 -13.20
C ARG A 135 -5.72 -2.70 -11.99
N ASP A 136 -4.78 -2.58 -11.07
CA ASP A 136 -4.90 -1.69 -9.92
C ASP A 136 -3.51 -1.21 -9.49
N ASN A 137 -3.44 -0.10 -8.77
CA ASN A 137 -2.22 0.45 -8.18
C ASN A 137 -2.60 1.44 -7.06
N LEU A 138 -1.63 2.10 -6.42
CA LEU A 138 -1.95 3.05 -5.35
C LEU A 138 -2.86 4.18 -5.85
N THR A 139 -2.58 4.74 -7.04
CA THR A 139 -3.38 5.84 -7.60
C THR A 139 -4.84 5.45 -7.79
N LEU A 140 -5.11 4.30 -8.41
CA LEU A 140 -6.46 3.82 -8.66
C LEU A 140 -7.15 3.37 -7.37
N ASN A 141 -6.41 2.77 -6.44
CA ASN A 141 -6.92 2.39 -5.13
C ASN A 141 -7.42 3.63 -4.36
N ILE A 142 -6.60 4.69 -4.25
CA ILE A 142 -6.99 5.97 -3.62
C ILE A 142 -8.19 6.60 -4.33
N TRP A 143 -8.17 6.66 -5.67
CA TRP A 143 -9.28 7.21 -6.42
C TRP A 143 -10.57 6.44 -6.12
N THR A 144 -10.52 5.12 -6.20
CA THR A 144 -11.68 4.26 -5.99
C THR A 144 -12.23 4.39 -4.56
N LEU A 145 -11.36 4.53 -3.57
CA LEU A 145 -11.74 4.74 -2.18
C LEU A 145 -12.47 6.08 -1.96
N LEU A 146 -11.93 7.17 -2.51
CA LEU A 146 -12.44 8.53 -2.30
C LEU A 146 -13.65 8.86 -3.20
N ALA A 147 -13.53 8.57 -4.49
CA ALA A 147 -14.48 8.94 -5.54
C ALA A 147 -14.69 7.79 -6.55
N PRO A 148 -15.45 6.74 -6.19
CA PRO A 148 -15.67 5.57 -7.02
C PRO A 148 -16.21 5.93 -8.39
N ASN A 149 -15.65 5.31 -9.42
CA ASN A 149 -16.04 5.53 -10.80
C ASN A 149 -16.42 4.18 -11.44
N PRO A 150 -17.66 4.02 -11.95
CA PRO A 150 -18.11 2.77 -12.55
C PRO A 150 -17.25 2.29 -13.74
N ALA A 151 -16.68 3.22 -14.52
CA ALA A 151 -15.83 2.86 -15.65
C ALA A 151 -14.47 2.30 -15.19
N VAL A 152 -13.89 2.85 -14.12
CA VAL A 152 -12.65 2.33 -13.52
C VAL A 152 -12.91 0.94 -12.92
N GLN A 153 -14.01 0.78 -12.20
CA GLN A 153 -14.40 -0.52 -11.61
C GLN A 153 -14.65 -1.59 -12.68
N ALA A 154 -15.34 -1.24 -13.77
CA ALA A 154 -15.54 -2.15 -14.89
C ALA A 154 -14.22 -2.55 -15.56
N TRP A 155 -13.27 -1.61 -15.67
CA TRP A 155 -11.95 -1.91 -16.21
C TRP A 155 -11.13 -2.83 -15.28
N GLN A 156 -11.16 -2.57 -13.97
CA GLN A 156 -10.56 -3.39 -12.91
C GLN A 156 -11.14 -4.82 -12.89
N ALA A 157 -12.46 -4.96 -13.05
CA ALA A 157 -13.16 -6.24 -13.01
C ALA A 157 -13.02 -7.09 -14.28
N ALA A 158 -12.53 -6.51 -15.38
CA ALA A 158 -12.28 -7.24 -16.61
C ALA A 158 -10.89 -7.93 -16.64
N HIS A 159 -10.23 -8.06 -15.48
CA HIS A 159 -9.01 -8.84 -15.26
C HIS A 159 -9.36 -10.32 -15.07
#